data_AF-A0A8S3I202-F1
#
_entry.id   AF-A0A8S3I202-F1
#
_cell.length_a   1.000
_cell.length_b   1.000
_cell.length_c   1.000
_cell.angle_alpha   90.00
_cell.angle_beta   90.00
_cell.angle_gamma   90.00
#
_symmetry.space_group_name_H-M   'P 1'
#
loop_
_entity.id
_entity.type
_entity.pdbx_description
1 polymer ?
#
loop_
_entity_poly.entity_id
_entity_poly.type
_entity_poly.pdbx_seq_one_letter_code
_entity_poly.pdbx_strand_id
1 'polypeptide(L)'
;MERIAKDVASGFSSHCFEIEIESAEYTDFEIVDVPGLVTGNPQADVRAAVEGIVENYVRNPRFSIVLLKEAGQLLQNATGALRIRELCTAPQGFATTLPPRPDYLNHMITVQTKFDSYLSMKNGTDANQKIENLRRE
;
A
#
# COMPACT_ATOMS: atom_id res chain seq x y z
N MET A 1 -7.70 8.04 24.38
CA MET A 1 -8.01 8.02 22.94
C MET A 1 -8.03 9.46 22.45
N GLU A 2 -6.97 9.91 21.78
CA GLU A 2 -7.00 11.19 21.10
C GLU A 2 -7.94 11.11 19.89
N ARG A 3 -8.89 12.05 19.84
CA ARG A 3 -9.78 12.21 18.69
C ARG A 3 -8.93 12.72 17.53
N ILE A 4 -8.90 11.99 16.42
CA ILE A 4 -8.33 12.48 15.16
C ILE A 4 -9.02 13.81 14.85
N ALA A 5 -8.25 14.90 14.89
CA ALA A 5 -8.75 16.24 14.63
C ALA A 5 -9.31 16.29 13.20
N LYS A 6 -10.56 16.71 13.05
CA LYS A 6 -11.28 16.80 11.77
C LYS A 6 -10.78 17.92 10.86
N ASP A 7 -9.72 18.61 11.24
CA ASP A 7 -9.40 19.95 10.73
C ASP A 7 -8.27 19.95 9.68
N VAL A 8 -7.88 18.78 9.17
CA VAL A 8 -6.96 18.74 8.03
C VAL A 8 -7.78 18.84 6.75
N ALA A 9 -7.67 19.97 6.04
CA ALA A 9 -8.44 20.27 4.82
C ALA A 9 -8.27 19.23 3.69
N SER A 10 -7.19 18.44 3.72
CA SER A 10 -6.92 17.34 2.81
C SER A 10 -7.40 15.96 3.30
N GLY A 11 -7.78 15.84 4.58
CA GLY A 11 -8.05 14.55 5.24
C GLY A 11 -6.80 13.67 5.46
N PHE A 12 -5.60 14.18 5.20
CA PHE A 12 -4.33 13.44 5.25
C PHE A 12 -3.44 13.93 6.39
N SER A 13 -2.88 13.02 7.19
CA SER A 13 -1.89 13.32 8.23
C SER A 13 -0.57 12.61 7.93
N SER A 14 0.56 13.30 8.11
CA SER A 14 1.90 12.71 8.06
C SER A 14 2.31 12.03 9.37
N HIS A 15 1.46 12.03 10.40
CA HIS A 15 1.74 11.35 11.65
C HIS A 15 1.70 9.84 11.46
N CYS A 16 2.77 9.17 11.87
CA CYS A 16 2.81 7.72 11.97
C CYS A 16 2.14 7.28 13.28
N PHE A 17 1.36 6.20 13.19
CA PHE A 17 0.80 5.52 14.35
C PHE A 17 1.50 4.17 14.47
N GLU A 18 2.00 3.89 15.67
CA GLU A 18 2.67 2.63 15.99
C GLU A 18 1.74 1.77 16.85
N ILE A 19 1.58 0.50 16.47
CA ILE A 19 0.77 -0.49 17.17
C ILE A 19 1.63 -1.73 17.36
N GLU A 20 1.81 -2.13 18.61
CA GLU A 20 2.52 -3.35 18.98
C GLU A 20 1.51 -4.44 19.34
N ILE A 21 1.68 -5.63 18.76
CA ILE A 21 0.81 -6.79 18.98
C ILE A 21 1.68 -7.96 19.42
N GLU A 22 1.55 -8.38 20.67
CA GLU A 22 2.19 -9.59 21.19
C GLU A 22 1.29 -10.81 20.96
N SER A 23 1.84 -11.87 20.38
CA SER A 23 1.12 -13.12 20.14
C SER A 23 2.08 -14.31 20.15
N ALA A 24 1.64 -15.44 20.73
CA ALA A 24 2.38 -16.69 20.66
C ALA A 24 2.25 -17.39 19.29
N GLU A 25 1.33 -16.93 18.43
CA GLU A 25 1.00 -17.54 17.14
C GLU A 25 1.80 -16.97 15.96
N TYR A 26 2.43 -15.81 16.15
CA TYR A 26 3.13 -15.09 15.10
C TYR A 26 4.62 -14.95 15.43
N THR A 27 5.46 -15.03 14.41
CA THR A 27 6.87 -14.68 14.54
C THR A 27 7.03 -13.17 14.52
N ASP A 28 8.14 -12.66 15.04
CA ASP A 28 8.43 -11.22 15.02
C ASP A 28 8.51 -10.70 13.57
N PHE A 29 7.62 -9.78 13.22
CA PHE A 29 7.67 -9.04 11.96
C PHE A 29 7.06 -7.64 12.11
N GLU A 30 7.39 -6.76 11.17
CA GLU A 30 6.88 -5.40 11.09
C GLU A 30 6.04 -5.26 9.82
N ILE A 31 4.83 -4.73 9.94
CA ILE A 31 4.01 -4.31 8.79
C ILE A 31 3.90 -2.80 8.83
N VAL A 32 4.30 -2.16 7.74
CA VAL A 32 4.11 -0.73 7.54
C VAL A 32 3.01 -0.54 6.50
N ASP A 33 1.85 -0.08 6.96
CA ASP A 33 0.83 0.42 6.05
C ASP A 33 1.17 1.87 5.67
N VAL A 34 1.28 2.11 4.36
CA VAL A 34 1.67 3.42 3.82
C VAL A 34 0.50 4.02 3.04
N PRO A 35 0.38 5.35 2.99
CA PRO A 35 -0.68 5.99 2.23
C PRO A 35 -0.70 5.52 0.77
N GLY A 36 -1.89 5.21 0.28
CA GLY A 36 -2.09 4.82 -1.12
C GLY A 36 -1.62 5.93 -2.07
N LEU A 37 -0.92 5.54 -3.14
CA LEU A 37 -0.51 6.48 -4.17
C LEU A 37 -1.74 7.17 -4.77
N VAL A 38 -1.77 8.49 -4.70
CA VAL A 38 -2.95 9.27 -5.08
C VAL A 38 -3.12 9.27 -6.60
N THR A 39 -4.11 8.53 -7.09
CA THR A 39 -4.48 8.56 -8.52
C THR A 39 -5.39 9.75 -8.80
N GLY A 40 -5.18 10.45 -9.91
CA GLY A 40 -5.98 11.63 -10.31
C GLY A 40 -5.17 12.93 -10.27
N ASN A 41 -5.83 14.04 -9.92
CA ASN A 41 -5.22 15.38 -9.89
C ASN A 41 -5.26 15.98 -8.46
N PRO A 42 -4.60 15.33 -7.48
CA PRO A 42 -4.52 15.89 -6.13
C PRO A 42 -3.76 17.21 -6.11
N GLN A 43 -3.93 17.97 -5.03
CA GLN A 43 -3.06 19.11 -4.76
C GLN A 43 -1.60 18.63 -4.67
N ALA A 44 -0.69 19.41 -5.27
CA ALA A 44 0.69 18.99 -5.50
C ALA A 44 1.46 18.71 -4.20
N ASP A 45 1.15 19.44 -3.14
CA ASP A 45 1.68 19.26 -1.79
C ASP A 45 1.26 17.94 -1.16
N VAL A 46 -0.02 17.56 -1.28
CA VAL A 46 -0.53 16.26 -0.80
C VAL A 46 0.16 15.12 -1.54
N ARG A 47 0.29 15.24 -2.87
CA ARG A 47 1.00 14.25 -3.68
C ARG A 47 2.45 14.08 -3.24
N ALA A 48 3.17 15.20 -3.08
CA ALA A 48 4.56 15.19 -2.64
C ALA A 48 4.72 14.57 -1.25
N ALA A 49 3.81 14.86 -0.32
CA ALA A 49 3.84 14.30 1.03
C ALA A 49 3.62 12.78 1.02
N VAL A 50 2.61 12.30 0.30
CA VAL A 50 2.33 10.86 0.15
C VAL A 50 3.49 10.14 -0.51
N GLU A 51 3.96 10.64 -1.65
CA GLU A 51 5.05 10.00 -2.40
C GLU A 51 6.36 10.00 -1.60
N GLY A 52 6.61 11.05 -0.81
CA GLY A 52 7.78 11.10 0.06
C GLY A 52 7.75 10.04 1.17
N ILE A 53 6.59 9.77 1.77
CA ILE A 53 6.44 8.67 2.74
C ILE A 53 6.68 7.33 2.05
N VAL A 54 5.99 7.08 0.93
CA VAL A 54 6.11 5.81 0.19
C VAL A 54 7.55 5.57 -0.24
N GLU A 55 8.26 6.60 -0.75
CA GLU A 55 9.65 6.49 -1.21
C GLU A 55 10.60 5.99 -0.12
N ASN A 56 10.44 6.48 1.12
CA ASN A 56 11.27 6.06 2.25
C ASN A 56 11.21 4.56 2.52
N TYR A 57 10.05 3.93 2.31
CA TYR A 57 9.86 2.50 2.53
C TYR A 57 10.23 1.67 1.32
N VAL A 58 9.82 2.05 0.11
CA VAL A 58 10.06 1.23 -1.09
C VAL A 58 11.54 1.18 -1.49
N ARG A 59 12.31 2.24 -1.20
CA ARG A 59 13.77 2.24 -1.42
C ARG A 59 14.56 1.51 -0.35
N ASN A 60 13.99 1.30 0.84
CA ASN A 60 14.72 0.68 1.93
C ASN A 60 14.78 -0.86 1.74
N PRO A 61 15.98 -1.46 1.60
CA PRO A 61 16.13 -2.88 1.32
C PRO A 61 15.67 -3.78 2.48
N ARG A 62 15.49 -3.23 3.70
CA ARG A 62 14.91 -3.97 4.84
C ARG A 62 13.46 -4.41 4.57
N PHE A 63 12.74 -3.69 3.72
CA PHE A 63 11.32 -3.97 3.46
C PHE A 63 11.11 -4.68 2.12
N SER A 64 10.24 -5.68 2.14
CA SER A 64 9.59 -6.20 0.95
C SER A 64 8.39 -5.30 0.59
N ILE A 65 8.15 -5.11 -0.69
CA ILE A 65 7.07 -4.27 -1.20
C ILE A 65 5.85 -5.15 -1.45
N VAL A 66 4.75 -4.90 -0.74
CA VAL A 66 3.48 -5.59 -1.01
C VAL A 66 2.57 -4.67 -1.82
N LEU A 67 2.38 -5.00 -3.10
CA LEU A 67 1.48 -4.26 -3.99
C LEU A 67 0.10 -4.92 -4.00
N LEU A 68 -0.86 -4.29 -3.33
CA LEU A 68 -2.26 -4.69 -3.37
C LEU A 68 -2.91 -4.15 -4.66
N LYS A 69 -3.51 -5.03 -5.46
CA LYS A 69 -4.21 -4.68 -6.71
C LYS A 69 -5.69 -4.99 -6.58
N GLU A 70 -6.51 -4.01 -6.95
CA GLU A 70 -7.96 -4.14 -7.03
C GLU A 70 -8.37 -4.63 -8.43
N ALA A 71 -9.02 -5.79 -8.54
CA ALA A 71 -9.30 -6.40 -9.85
C ALA A 71 -10.13 -5.50 -10.78
N GLY A 72 -11.00 -4.64 -10.23
CA GLY A 72 -11.81 -3.70 -11.00
C GLY A 72 -11.06 -2.45 -11.47
N GLN A 73 -9.89 -2.15 -10.89
CA GLN A 73 -9.18 -0.88 -11.09
C GLN A 73 -7.92 -1.02 -11.95
N LEU A 74 -8.04 -1.55 -13.16
CA LEU A 74 -6.90 -1.84 -14.04
C LEU A 74 -5.98 -0.63 -14.29
N LEU A 75 -6.57 0.55 -14.55
CA LEU A 75 -5.81 1.76 -14.85
C LEU A 75 -5.06 2.30 -13.62
N GLN A 76 -5.71 2.30 -12.46
CA GLN A 76 -5.14 2.73 -11.20
C GLN A 76 -4.02 1.79 -10.77
N ASN A 77 -4.23 0.47 -10.88
CA ASN A 77 -3.20 -0.53 -10.60
C ASN A 77 -1.96 -0.33 -11.47
N ALA A 78 -2.14 -0.10 -12.77
CA ALA A 78 -1.03 0.13 -13.70
C ALA A 78 -0.29 1.43 -13.36
N THR A 79 -1.03 2.51 -13.10
CA THR A 79 -0.48 3.82 -12.74
C THR A 79 0.30 3.76 -11.42
N GLY A 80 -0.26 3.13 -10.40
CA GLY A 80 0.39 2.92 -9.11
C GLY A 80 1.68 2.11 -9.24
N ALA A 81 1.65 0.99 -9.99
CA ALA A 81 2.84 0.18 -10.22
C ALA A 81 3.95 0.93 -10.96
N LEU A 82 3.59 1.74 -11.97
CA LEU A 82 4.54 2.62 -12.66
C LEU A 82 5.14 3.64 -11.70
N ARG A 83 4.33 4.23 -10.82
CA ARG A 83 4.83 5.23 -9.88
C ARG A 83 5.75 4.61 -8.82
N ILE A 84 5.45 3.41 -8.32
CA ILE A 84 6.38 2.66 -7.44
C ILE A 84 7.71 2.42 -8.15
N ARG A 85 7.69 1.99 -9.42
CA ARG A 85 8.92 1.81 -10.20
C ARG A 85 9.73 3.10 -10.25
N GLU A 86 9.09 4.23 -10.54
CA GLU A 86 9.75 5.54 -10.58
C GLU A 86 10.37 5.90 -9.23
N LEU A 87 9.63 5.75 -8.13
CA LEU A 87 10.13 6.03 -6.78
C LEU A 87 11.32 5.12 -6.40
N CYS A 88 11.30 3.84 -6.81
CA CYS A 88 12.42 2.93 -6.55
C CYS A 88 13.66 3.25 -7.39
N THR A 89 13.48 3.64 -8.66
CA THR A 89 14.57 3.67 -9.65
C THR A 89 15.06 5.06 -10.04
N ALA A 90 14.38 6.12 -9.58
CA ALA A 90 14.81 7.49 -9.85
C ALA A 90 16.23 7.71 -9.29
N PRO A 91 17.16 8.29 -10.08
CA PRO A 91 18.56 8.47 -9.67
C PRO A 91 18.74 9.23 -8.36
N GLN A 92 17.83 10.15 -8.07
CA GLN A 92 17.78 10.90 -6.83
C GLN A 92 16.44 10.64 -6.14
N GLY A 93 16.48 10.49 -4.82
CA GLY A 93 15.28 10.44 -4.00
C GLY A 93 14.67 11.83 -3.88
N PHE A 94 13.35 11.90 -3.87
CA PHE A 94 12.63 13.14 -3.56
C PHE A 94 12.62 13.44 -2.06
N ALA A 95 12.43 12.42 -1.22
CA ALA A 95 12.26 12.56 0.23
C ALA A 95 13.26 11.72 1.05
N THR A 96 14.22 11.05 0.42
CA THR A 96 15.16 10.16 1.08
C THR A 96 16.55 10.23 0.48
N THR A 97 17.57 9.95 1.30
CA THR A 97 18.97 9.80 0.87
C THR A 97 19.31 8.37 0.47
N LEU A 98 18.34 7.45 0.54
CA LEU A 98 18.53 6.06 0.14
C LEU A 98 18.84 5.96 -1.36
N PRO A 99 19.79 5.08 -1.75
CA PRO A 99 20.12 4.89 -3.15
C PRO A 99 18.93 4.33 -3.92
N PRO A 100 18.92 4.45 -5.27
CA PRO A 100 17.96 3.75 -6.10
C PRO A 100 18.01 2.24 -5.83
N ARG A 101 16.85 1.59 -5.88
CA ARG A 101 16.65 0.15 -5.66
C ARG A 101 16.22 -0.53 -6.97
N PRO A 102 17.14 -0.78 -7.91
CA PRO A 102 16.81 -1.39 -9.22
C PRO A 102 16.34 -2.85 -9.11
N ASP A 103 16.70 -3.52 -8.02
CA ASP A 103 16.33 -4.90 -7.68
C ASP A 103 14.97 -5.01 -6.99
N TYR A 104 14.21 -3.91 -6.84
CA TYR A 104 12.95 -3.88 -6.08
C TYR A 104 11.94 -4.97 -6.50
N LEU A 105 11.94 -5.38 -7.78
CA LEU A 105 11.08 -6.44 -8.29
C LEU A 105 11.33 -7.80 -7.62
N ASN A 106 12.57 -8.09 -7.22
CA ASN A 106 12.91 -9.33 -6.50
C ASN A 106 12.35 -9.35 -5.08
N HIS A 107 11.94 -8.18 -4.58
CA HIS A 107 11.41 -7.97 -3.25
C HIS A 107 9.95 -7.50 -3.27
N MET A 108 9.30 -7.56 -4.44
CA MET A 108 7.93 -7.12 -4.61
C MET A 108 6.99 -8.31 -4.71
N ILE A 109 6.01 -8.36 -3.82
CA ILE A 109 4.91 -9.32 -3.82
C ILE A 109 3.67 -8.59 -4.32
N THR A 110 3.04 -9.10 -5.37
CA THR A 110 1.75 -8.57 -5.84
C THR A 110 0.63 -9.45 -5.35
N VAL A 111 -0.35 -8.84 -4.66
CA VAL A 111 -1.57 -9.53 -4.22
C VAL A 111 -2.74 -8.90 -4.95
N GLN A 112 -3.44 -9.68 -5.77
CA GLN A 112 -4.69 -9.24 -6.39
C GLN A 112 -5.85 -9.61 -5.48
N THR A 113 -6.59 -8.61 -5.00
CA THR A 113 -7.77 -8.86 -4.18
C THR A 113 -8.87 -9.42 -5.09
N LYS A 114 -9.41 -10.59 -4.73
CA LYS A 114 -10.60 -11.17 -5.38
C LYS A 114 -11.88 -10.46 -4.97
N PHE A 115 -11.80 -9.52 -4.03
CA PHE A 115 -12.96 -8.87 -3.44
C PHE A 115 -13.82 -8.17 -4.49
N ASP A 116 -13.22 -7.60 -5.53
CA ASP A 116 -13.98 -6.85 -6.54
C ASP A 116 -14.92 -7.70 -7.40
N SER A 117 -14.55 -8.95 -7.71
CA SER A 117 -15.46 -9.85 -8.44
C SER A 117 -16.61 -10.38 -7.55
N TYR A 118 -16.55 -10.13 -6.23
CA TYR A 118 -17.55 -10.54 -5.25
C TYR A 118 -18.13 -9.36 -4.44
N LEU A 119 -17.97 -8.10 -4.87
CA LEU A 119 -18.44 -6.90 -4.16
C LEU A 119 -19.96 -6.81 -3.92
N SER A 120 -20.76 -7.74 -4.47
CA SER A 120 -22.15 -7.94 -4.04
C SER A 120 -22.28 -8.65 -2.68
N MET A 121 -21.18 -9.10 -2.08
CA MET A 121 -21.15 -9.86 -0.83
C MET A 121 -20.80 -8.94 0.36
N LYS A 122 -21.47 -9.15 1.49
CA LYS A 122 -21.52 -8.17 2.60
C LYS A 122 -20.24 -8.07 3.42
N ASN A 123 -19.39 -9.10 3.43
CA ASN A 123 -18.12 -9.10 4.16
C ASN A 123 -17.15 -10.17 3.62
N GLY A 124 -15.93 -10.18 4.16
CA GLY A 124 -14.86 -11.09 3.72
C GLY A 124 -15.09 -12.57 4.03
N THR A 125 -15.85 -12.89 5.07
CA THR A 125 -16.21 -14.28 5.39
C THR A 125 -17.09 -14.86 4.27
N ASP A 126 -18.08 -14.10 3.81
CA ASP A 126 -18.98 -14.50 2.73
C ASP A 126 -18.23 -14.73 1.40
N ALA A 127 -17.27 -13.85 1.10
CA ALA A 127 -16.42 -13.97 -0.09
C ALA A 127 -15.53 -15.22 -0.04
N ASN A 128 -14.89 -15.48 1.12
CA ASN A 128 -14.05 -16.66 1.32
C ASN A 128 -14.85 -17.96 1.20
N GLN A 129 -16.05 -18.00 1.79
CA GLN A 129 -16.94 -19.15 1.73
C GLN A 129 -17.35 -19.48 0.28
N LYS A 130 -17.66 -18.46 -0.53
CA LYS A 130 -18.02 -18.67 -1.94
C LYS A 130 -16.85 -19.17 -2.78
N ILE A 131 -15.64 -18.67 -2.53
CA ILE A 131 -14.43 -19.14 -3.21
C ILE A 131 -14.18 -20.62 -2.89
N GLU A 132 -14.35 -21.03 -1.63
CA GLU A 132 -14.21 -22.43 -1.23
C GLU A 132 -15.25 -23.33 -1.88
N ASN A 133 -16.50 -22.88 -2.01
CA ASN A 133 -17.55 -23.64 -2.68
C ASN A 133 -17.25 -23.83 -4.18
N LEU A 134 -16.80 -22.77 -4.89
CA LEU A 134 -16.43 -22.84 -6.30
C LEU A 134 -15.22 -23.75 -6.60
N ARG A 135 -14.39 -24.05 -5.60
CA ARG A 135 -13.26 -24.98 -5.75
C ARG A 135 -13.66 -26.45 -5.64
N ARG A 136 -14.87 -26.72 -5.14
CA ARG A 136 -15.40 -28.07 -4.92
C ARG A 136 -16.34 -28.54 -6.03
N GLU A 137 -16.70 -27.65 -6.96
CA GLU A 137 -17.43 -27.92 -8.20
C GLU A 137 -16.45 -28.19 -9.36
#